data_AF-A0A371QWJ7-F1
#
_entry.id   AF-A0A371QWJ7-F1
#
_cell.length_a   1.000
_cell.length_b   1.000
_cell.length_c   1.000
_cell.angle_alpha   90.00
_cell.angle_beta   90.00
_cell.angle_gamma   90.00
#
_symmetry.space_group_name_H-M   'P 1'
#
loop_
_entity.id
_entity.type
_entity.pdbx_description
1 polymer ?
#
loop_
_entity_poly.entity_id
_entity_poly.type
_entity_poly.pdbx_seq_one_letter_code
_entity_poly.pdbx_strand_id
1 'polypeptide(L)'
;MPVSGRHVVFDITALSADSAAQMLWAAVLLIYLVSKYMREKSEKLQTVIVFDEARLLSKHGVRGGETLIAMIEDLVQGGRKFGFGVWFILQLETQLPHDLVRSAALQLILGGNEMFVRGAAQTLYLEQTDVNFLLAARTPGEAALGGQPMAMGLLRMAPRNIKYHVYIPLDTRLKPQR
;
A
#
# COMPACT_ATOMS: atom_id res chain seq x y z
N MET A 1 27.13 -8.24 -7.30
CA MET A 1 27.32 -6.78 -7.08
C MET A 1 26.39 -6.36 -5.96
N PRO A 2 26.86 -5.66 -4.92
CA PRO A 2 25.98 -5.25 -3.84
C PRO A 2 25.12 -4.09 -4.35
N VAL A 3 23.80 -4.29 -4.39
CA VAL A 3 22.84 -3.22 -4.57
C VAL A 3 22.84 -2.43 -3.27
N SER A 4 23.71 -1.43 -3.13
CA SER A 4 23.62 -0.48 -2.03
C SER A 4 22.43 0.45 -2.29
N GLY A 5 21.21 -0.08 -2.13
CA GLY A 5 19.99 0.72 -2.16
C GLY A 5 20.04 1.72 -1.02
N ARG A 6 20.09 3.01 -1.34
CA ARG A 6 19.97 4.07 -0.32
C ARG A 6 18.50 4.18 0.06
N HIS A 7 18.13 3.68 1.23
CA HIS A 7 16.77 3.81 1.75
C HIS A 7 16.62 5.17 2.44
N VAL A 8 15.54 5.89 2.15
CA VAL A 8 15.22 7.17 2.78
C VAL A 8 13.83 7.04 3.39
N VAL A 9 13.74 7.27 4.70
CA VAL A 9 12.48 7.23 5.45
C VAL A 9 12.17 8.65 5.90
N PHE A 10 10.97 9.11 5.56
CA PHE A 10 10.42 10.36 6.08
C PHE A 10 9.45 10.01 7.19
N ASP A 11 9.87 10.23 8.43
CA ASP A 11 9.06 9.98 9.61
C ASP A 11 8.26 11.24 9.97
N ILE A 12 6.93 11.12 9.96
CA ILE A 12 5.97 12.17 10.34
C ILE A 12 5.20 11.83 11.61
N THR A 13 5.63 10.81 12.35
CA THR A 13 4.99 10.37 13.61
C THR A 13 5.03 11.45 14.68
N ALA A 14 6.08 12.29 14.70
CA ALA A 14 6.17 13.43 15.61
C ALA A 14 5.00 14.44 15.46
N LEU A 15 4.29 14.40 14.33
CA LEU A 15 3.16 15.27 14.04
C LEU A 15 1.80 14.59 14.26
N SER A 16 1.75 13.36 14.79
CA SER A 16 0.51 12.57 14.91
C SER A 16 -0.63 13.23 15.68
N ALA A 17 -0.31 14.21 16.54
CA ALA A 17 -1.29 14.96 17.31
C ALA A 17 -1.89 16.16 16.55
N ASP A 18 -1.26 16.61 15.46
CA ASP A 18 -1.68 17.78 14.67
C ASP A 18 -1.91 17.39 13.21
N SER A 19 -3.18 17.15 12.89
CA SER A 19 -3.59 16.75 11.54
C SER A 19 -3.24 17.82 10.49
N ALA A 20 -3.37 19.11 10.81
CA ALA A 20 -3.07 20.20 9.88
C ALA A 20 -1.58 20.24 9.55
N ALA A 21 -0.72 20.09 10.55
CA ALA A 21 0.72 19.98 10.34
C ALA A 21 1.08 18.74 9.52
N GLN A 22 0.47 17.58 9.80
CA GLN A 22 0.70 16.38 9.00
C GLN A 22 0.36 16.57 7.53
N MET A 23 -0.78 17.20 7.22
CA MET A 23 -1.19 17.45 5.84
C MET A 23 -0.28 18.45 5.13
N LEU A 24 0.14 19.52 5.81
CA LEU A 24 1.10 20.46 5.25
C LEU A 24 2.41 19.75 4.87
N TRP A 25 2.94 18.92 5.79
CA TRP A 25 4.17 18.17 5.55
C TRP A 25 4.00 17.10 4.47
N ALA A 26 2.86 16.41 4.43
CA ALA A 26 2.53 15.48 3.35
C ALA A 26 2.50 16.19 1.99
N ALA A 27 1.92 17.41 1.91
CA ALA A 27 1.93 18.23 0.70
C ALA A 27 3.35 18.58 0.25
N VAL A 28 4.18 19.08 1.18
CA VAL A 28 5.58 19.44 0.91
C VAL A 28 6.38 18.23 0.44
N LEU A 29 6.19 17.06 1.06
CA LEU A 29 6.83 15.82 0.65
C LEU A 29 6.37 15.38 -0.74
N LEU A 30 5.07 15.45 -1.06
CA LEU A 30 4.57 15.13 -2.40
C LEU A 30 5.15 16.07 -3.46
N ILE A 31 5.20 17.37 -3.19
CA ILE A 31 5.85 18.36 -4.08
C ILE A 31 7.32 17.99 -4.30
N TYR A 32 8.04 17.63 -3.23
CA TYR A 32 9.43 17.19 -3.30
C TYR A 32 9.57 15.93 -4.16
N LEU A 33 8.72 14.91 -3.96
CA LEU A 33 8.75 13.65 -4.70
C LEU A 33 8.49 13.87 -6.19
N VAL A 34 7.43 14.60 -6.54
CA VAL A 34 7.11 14.99 -7.93
C VAL A 34 8.28 15.74 -8.53
N SER A 35 8.78 16.77 -7.83
CA SER A 35 9.89 17.60 -8.32
C SER A 35 11.18 16.82 -8.50
N LYS A 36 11.45 15.81 -7.67
CA LYS A 36 12.68 15.02 -7.72
C LYS A 36 12.61 13.93 -8.79
N TYR A 37 11.50 13.20 -8.86
CA TYR A 37 11.41 11.98 -9.64
C TYR A 37 10.72 12.16 -10.99
N MET A 38 10.03 13.27 -11.26
CA MET A 38 9.37 13.51 -12.57
C MET A 38 10.16 14.40 -13.53
N ARG A 39 11.50 14.53 -13.36
CA ARG A 39 12.36 15.36 -14.22
C ARG A 39 12.89 14.60 -15.44
N GLU A 40 13.44 13.42 -15.21
CA GLU A 40 14.15 12.65 -16.24
C GLU A 40 13.39 11.38 -16.58
N LYS A 41 13.11 11.17 -17.87
CA LYS A 41 12.45 9.94 -18.31
C LYS A 41 13.39 8.76 -18.15
N SER A 42 12.88 7.69 -17.55
CA SER A 42 13.56 6.41 -17.45
C SER A 42 12.52 5.31 -17.63
N GLU A 43 12.77 4.38 -18.55
CA GLU A 43 11.88 3.23 -18.75
C GLU A 43 12.17 2.08 -17.78
N LYS A 44 13.28 2.14 -17.04
CA LYS A 44 13.65 1.14 -16.03
C LYS A 44 13.20 1.61 -14.66
N LEU A 45 12.64 0.69 -13.87
CA LEU A 45 12.33 0.92 -12.47
C LEU A 45 13.63 1.14 -11.68
N GLN A 46 13.80 2.34 -11.13
CA GLN A 46 14.95 2.78 -10.35
C GLN A 46 14.58 3.11 -8.90
N THR A 47 13.32 3.44 -8.63
CA THR A 47 12.87 3.87 -7.29
C THR A 47 11.50 3.30 -6.98
N VAL A 48 11.30 2.88 -5.73
CA VAL A 48 9.97 2.55 -5.20
C VAL A 48 9.66 3.55 -4.10
N ILE A 49 8.54 4.24 -4.24
CA ILE A 49 8.01 5.15 -3.23
C ILE A 49 6.94 4.40 -2.46
N VAL A 50 7.10 4.30 -1.14
CA VAL A 50 6.16 3.59 -0.27
C VAL A 50 5.44 4.61 0.60
N PHE A 51 4.11 4.61 0.51
CA PHE A 51 3.23 5.34 1.41
C PHE A 51 2.69 4.36 2.44
N ASP A 52 3.21 4.44 3.65
CA ASP A 52 2.66 3.72 4.80
C ASP A 52 1.52 4.52 5.43
N GLU A 53 0.48 3.84 5.89
CA GLU A 53 -0.74 4.43 6.45
C GLU A 53 -1.29 5.61 5.62
N ALA A 54 -1.70 5.34 4.37
CA ALA A 54 -2.22 6.37 3.46
C ALA A 54 -3.53 7.04 3.95
N ARG A 55 -4.02 6.75 5.17
CA ARG A 55 -5.15 7.43 5.81
C ARG A 55 -4.98 8.95 5.85
N LEU A 56 -3.74 9.43 5.98
CA LEU A 56 -3.43 10.86 5.96
C LEU A 56 -3.80 11.53 4.62
N LEU A 57 -4.01 10.72 3.58
CA LEU A 57 -4.38 11.13 2.23
C LEU A 57 -5.89 10.90 1.96
N SER A 58 -6.62 10.37 2.95
CA SER A 58 -8.01 9.91 2.80
C SER A 58 -9.06 10.99 3.09
N LYS A 59 -10.21 10.84 2.40
CA LYS A 59 -11.21 11.88 2.07
C LYS A 59 -12.12 12.43 3.18
N HIS A 60 -11.91 12.13 4.46
CA HIS A 60 -12.90 12.52 5.48
C HIS A 60 -12.48 13.76 6.29
N GLY A 61 -12.94 14.93 5.81
CA GLY A 61 -13.20 16.10 6.67
C GLY A 61 -12.22 17.26 6.58
N VAL A 62 -11.17 17.19 5.74
CA VAL A 62 -10.23 18.31 5.62
C VAL A 62 -10.30 19.00 4.25
N ARG A 63 -10.58 20.31 4.29
CA ARG A 63 -10.37 21.23 3.16
C ARG A 63 -8.92 21.10 2.65
N GLY A 64 -8.75 20.75 1.37
CA GLY A 64 -7.43 20.59 0.71
C GLY A 64 -7.02 19.15 0.40
N GLY A 65 -7.73 18.13 0.89
CA GLY A 65 -7.45 16.72 0.57
C GLY A 65 -7.56 16.39 -0.92
N GLU A 66 -8.41 17.09 -1.67
CA GLU A 66 -8.56 16.91 -3.12
C GLU A 66 -7.28 17.24 -3.90
N THR A 67 -6.57 18.30 -3.50
CA THR A 67 -5.29 18.67 -4.10
C THR A 67 -4.25 17.58 -3.88
N LEU A 68 -4.17 17.01 -2.66
CA LEU A 68 -3.24 15.93 -2.36
C LEU A 68 -3.55 14.68 -3.19
N ILE A 69 -4.83 14.34 -3.34
CA ILE A 69 -5.27 13.22 -4.19
C ILE A 69 -4.87 13.43 -5.64
N ALA A 70 -5.11 14.62 -6.20
CA ALA A 70 -4.69 14.94 -7.57
C ALA A 70 -3.17 14.80 -7.76
N MET A 71 -2.36 15.26 -6.79
CA MET A 71 -0.91 15.11 -6.84
C MET A 71 -0.46 13.64 -6.76
N ILE A 72 -1.18 12.81 -5.98
CA ILE A 72 -0.93 11.37 -5.92
C ILE A 72 -1.28 10.71 -7.26
N GLU A 73 -2.41 11.09 -7.86
CA GLU A 73 -2.81 10.59 -9.19
C GLU A 73 -1.75 10.93 -10.25
N ASP A 74 -1.28 12.18 -10.28
CA ASP A 74 -0.20 12.62 -11.17
C ASP A 74 1.10 11.81 -10.95
N LEU A 75 1.46 11.56 -9.69
CA LEU A 75 2.63 10.78 -9.31
C LEU A 75 2.48 9.32 -9.80
N VAL A 76 1.34 8.68 -9.56
CA VAL A 76 1.07 7.29 -9.95
C VAL A 76 1.08 7.14 -11.48
N GLN A 77 0.42 8.06 -12.20
CA GLN A 77 0.40 8.04 -13.66
C GLN A 77 1.79 8.32 -14.26
N GLY A 78 2.59 9.17 -13.60
CA GLY A 78 3.96 9.47 -13.98
C GLY A 78 4.93 8.30 -13.78
N GLY A 79 4.70 7.42 -12.79
CA GLY A 79 5.67 6.42 -12.34
C GLY A 79 6.32 5.61 -13.46
N ARG A 80 5.51 5.02 -14.35
CA ARG A 80 6.03 4.23 -15.48
C ARG A 80 6.90 5.05 -16.44
N LYS A 81 6.59 6.32 -16.65
CA LYS A 81 7.31 7.22 -17.58
C LYS A 81 8.66 7.68 -17.04
N PHE A 82 8.78 7.77 -15.72
CA PHE A 82 9.94 8.33 -15.04
C PHE A 82 10.73 7.28 -14.21
N GLY A 83 10.41 6.01 -14.37
CA GLY A 83 11.20 4.92 -13.80
C GLY A 83 11.00 4.73 -12.30
N PHE A 84 9.81 5.01 -11.76
CA PHE A 84 9.48 4.72 -10.37
C PHE A 84 8.15 3.98 -10.21
N GLY A 85 8.03 3.25 -9.11
CA GLY A 85 6.81 2.57 -8.68
C GLY A 85 6.28 3.18 -7.39
N VAL A 86 4.97 3.12 -7.20
CA VAL A 86 4.32 3.59 -5.96
C VAL A 86 3.63 2.42 -5.29
N TRP A 87 3.93 2.21 -4.02
CA TRP A 87 3.28 1.22 -3.16
C TRP A 87 2.48 1.94 -2.08
N PHE A 88 1.22 1.53 -1.91
CA PHE A 88 0.36 2.00 -0.84
C PHE A 88 0.11 0.85 0.13
N ILE A 89 0.33 1.11 1.42
CA ILE A 89 -0.05 0.20 2.51
C ILE A 89 -1.31 0.78 3.14
N LEU A 90 -2.40 0.02 3.04
CA LEU A 90 -3.73 0.45 3.46
C LEU A 90 -4.29 -0.49 4.53
N GLN A 91 -5.00 0.09 5.50
CA GLN A 91 -5.82 -0.66 6.46
C GLN A 91 -7.22 -0.94 5.91
N LEU A 92 -7.76 -0.01 5.12
CA LEU A 92 -9.08 -0.11 4.49
C LEU A 92 -8.97 0.38 3.06
N GLU A 93 -9.69 -0.26 2.14
CA GLU A 93 -9.74 0.11 0.73
C GLU A 93 -10.30 1.52 0.49
N THR A 94 -11.12 2.02 1.43
CA THR A 94 -11.71 3.36 1.39
C THR A 94 -10.72 4.49 1.70
N GLN A 95 -9.49 4.17 2.13
CA GLN A 95 -8.46 5.17 2.41
C GLN A 95 -7.94 5.85 1.13
N LEU A 96 -8.11 5.24 -0.03
CA LEU A 96 -7.79 5.83 -1.33
C LEU A 96 -9.01 5.83 -2.25
N PRO A 97 -9.05 6.72 -3.26
CA PRO A 97 -10.00 6.61 -4.36
C PRO A 97 -10.02 5.19 -4.94
N HIS A 98 -11.22 4.64 -5.15
CA HIS A 98 -11.38 3.27 -5.65
C HIS A 98 -10.66 3.05 -6.98
N ASP A 99 -10.63 4.07 -7.85
CA ASP A 99 -9.95 3.98 -9.14
C ASP A 99 -8.43 3.82 -9.00
N LEU A 100 -7.81 4.49 -8.03
CA LEU A 100 -6.39 4.28 -7.71
C LEU A 100 -6.15 2.86 -7.22
N VAL A 101 -6.95 2.36 -6.28
CA VAL A 101 -6.84 0.99 -5.75
C VAL A 101 -6.99 -0.05 -6.87
N ARG A 102 -7.98 0.13 -7.75
CA ARG A 102 -8.26 -0.77 -8.89
C ARG A 102 -7.18 -0.73 -9.97
N SER A 103 -6.58 0.44 -10.19
CA SER A 103 -5.54 0.63 -11.21
C SER A 103 -4.20 -0.01 -10.85
N ALA A 104 -3.98 -0.36 -9.58
CA ALA A 104 -2.74 -0.97 -9.12
C ALA A 104 -2.44 -2.28 -9.88
N ALA A 105 -1.29 -2.33 -10.54
CA ALA A 105 -0.89 -3.49 -11.34
C ALA A 105 -0.62 -4.75 -10.49
N LEU A 106 -0.21 -4.55 -9.24
CA LEU A 106 0.03 -5.58 -8.25
C LEU A 106 -0.77 -5.25 -6.99
N GLN A 107 -1.56 -6.20 -6.51
CA GLN A 107 -2.39 -6.06 -5.32
C GLN A 107 -2.08 -7.23 -4.38
N LEU A 108 -1.72 -6.94 -3.14
CA LEU A 108 -1.57 -7.94 -2.07
C LEU A 108 -2.64 -7.66 -1.02
N ILE A 109 -3.58 -8.58 -0.87
CA ILE A 109 -4.66 -8.48 0.11
C ILE A 109 -4.39 -9.50 1.20
N LEU A 110 -4.20 -9.04 2.43
CA LEU A 110 -3.99 -9.93 3.56
C LEU A 110 -5.33 -10.45 4.08
N GLY A 111 -5.33 -11.63 4.68
CA GLY A 111 -6.49 -12.14 5.39
C GLY A 111 -6.81 -11.30 6.63
N GLY A 112 -8.09 -11.25 7.01
CA GLY A 112 -8.53 -10.36 8.08
C GLY A 112 -10.00 -10.51 8.43
N ASN A 113 -10.55 -9.50 9.12
CA ASN A 113 -11.95 -9.51 9.53
C ASN A 113 -12.91 -9.42 8.33
N GLU A 114 -14.17 -9.80 8.55
CA GLU A 114 -15.18 -9.86 7.49
C GLU A 114 -15.46 -8.50 6.82
N MET A 115 -15.48 -7.42 7.59
CA MET A 115 -15.73 -6.07 7.08
C MET A 115 -14.65 -5.64 6.09
N PHE A 116 -13.38 -5.83 6.46
CA PHE A 116 -12.22 -5.54 5.62
C PHE A 116 -12.23 -6.41 4.36
N VAL A 117 -12.35 -7.73 4.52
CA VAL A 117 -12.27 -8.66 3.39
C VAL A 117 -13.41 -8.42 2.40
N ARG A 118 -14.64 -8.18 2.86
CA ARG A 118 -15.77 -7.91 1.96
C ARG A 118 -15.65 -6.56 1.27
N GLY A 119 -15.18 -5.51 1.95
CA GLY A 119 -14.94 -4.20 1.32
C GLY A 119 -13.88 -4.29 0.22
N ALA A 120 -12.75 -4.91 0.52
CA ALA A 120 -11.70 -5.17 -0.47
C ALA A 120 -12.21 -6.05 -1.64
N ALA A 121 -13.00 -7.09 -1.35
CA ALA A 121 -13.55 -7.98 -2.36
C ALA A 121 -14.51 -7.28 -3.33
N GLN A 122 -15.37 -6.40 -2.82
CA GLN A 122 -16.26 -5.59 -3.64
C GLN A 122 -15.48 -4.60 -4.51
N THR A 123 -14.49 -3.93 -3.94
CA THR A 123 -13.67 -2.95 -4.68
C THR A 123 -12.85 -3.62 -5.78
N LEU A 124 -12.30 -4.80 -5.50
CA LEU A 124 -11.39 -5.50 -6.40
C LEU A 124 -12.07 -6.57 -7.27
N TYR A 125 -13.38 -6.79 -7.12
CA TYR A 125 -14.13 -7.86 -7.79
C TYR A 125 -13.53 -9.25 -7.54
N LEU A 126 -13.25 -9.57 -6.28
CA LEU A 126 -12.74 -10.88 -5.88
C LEU A 126 -13.86 -11.94 -5.92
N GLU A 127 -13.49 -13.18 -6.22
CA GLU A 127 -14.44 -14.29 -6.28
C GLU A 127 -14.79 -14.78 -4.87
N GLN A 128 -15.92 -15.49 -4.74
CA GLN A 128 -16.32 -16.05 -3.45
C GLN A 128 -15.28 -17.03 -2.89
N THR A 129 -14.55 -17.74 -3.76
CA THR A 129 -13.43 -18.61 -3.40
C THR A 129 -12.29 -17.83 -2.76
N ASP A 130 -11.95 -16.66 -3.31
CA ASP A 130 -10.94 -15.74 -2.77
C ASP A 130 -11.38 -15.18 -1.41
N VAL A 131 -12.64 -14.76 -1.30
CA VAL A 131 -13.23 -14.27 -0.06
C VAL A 131 -13.17 -15.35 1.03
N ASN A 132 -13.60 -16.57 0.72
CA ASN A 132 -13.58 -17.68 1.66
C ASN A 132 -12.14 -17.97 2.13
N PHE A 133 -11.16 -17.91 1.23
CA PHE A 133 -9.75 -18.09 1.59
C PHE A 133 -9.24 -16.99 2.54
N LEU A 134 -9.54 -15.72 2.24
CA LEU A 134 -9.11 -14.57 3.05
C LEU A 134 -9.80 -14.52 4.42
N LEU A 135 -11.06 -14.98 4.52
CA LEU A 135 -11.79 -15.11 5.79
C LEU A 135 -11.35 -16.33 6.61
N ALA A 136 -10.92 -17.40 5.94
CA ALA A 136 -10.32 -18.57 6.59
C ALA A 136 -8.89 -18.31 7.09
N ALA A 137 -8.38 -17.10 6.92
CA ALA A 137 -7.08 -16.70 7.42
C ALA A 137 -7.02 -16.87 8.93
N ARG A 138 -6.19 -17.83 9.34
CA ARG A 138 -5.90 -18.07 10.75
C ARG A 138 -5.03 -16.94 11.28
N THR A 139 -5.11 -16.69 12.59
CA THR A 139 -4.16 -15.76 13.19
C THR A 139 -2.73 -16.27 12.95
N PRO A 140 -1.72 -15.40 12.80
CA PRO A 140 -0.38 -15.84 12.47
C PRO A 140 0.20 -16.92 13.40
N GLY A 141 -0.21 -16.96 14.68
CA GLY A 141 0.18 -18.01 15.63
C GLY A 141 -0.49 -19.37 15.38
N GLU A 142 -1.70 -19.39 14.82
CA GLU A 142 -2.48 -20.60 14.49
C GLU A 142 -2.17 -21.13 13.07
N ALA A 143 -1.64 -20.28 12.20
CA ALA A 143 -1.17 -20.62 10.85
C ALA A 143 0.24 -21.24 10.84
N ALA A 144 0.78 -21.62 12.00
CA ALA A 144 2.11 -22.18 12.16
C ALA A 144 2.21 -23.63 11.67
N LEU A 145 2.18 -23.84 10.35
CA LEU A 145 2.58 -25.12 9.75
C LEU A 145 4.09 -25.30 9.98
N GLY A 146 4.48 -26.22 10.86
CA GLY A 146 5.88 -26.48 11.18
C GLY A 146 6.55 -25.48 12.12
N GLY A 147 5.77 -24.69 12.89
CA GLY A 147 6.30 -23.83 13.95
C GLY A 147 6.69 -22.39 13.53
N GLN A 148 6.59 -22.06 12.23
CA GLN A 148 6.80 -20.70 11.76
C GLN A 148 5.45 -19.99 11.52
N PRO A 149 5.18 -18.83 12.17
CA PRO A 149 3.94 -18.11 11.94
C PRO A 149 3.84 -17.61 10.51
N MET A 150 2.65 -17.71 9.92
CA MET A 150 2.41 -17.31 8.53
C MET A 150 1.24 -16.34 8.44
N ALA A 151 1.34 -15.36 7.55
CA ALA A 151 0.21 -14.56 7.11
C ALA A 151 -0.38 -15.17 5.84
N MET A 152 -1.71 -15.22 5.75
CA MET A 152 -2.40 -15.63 4.53
C MET A 152 -2.76 -14.39 3.72
N GLY A 153 -2.70 -14.49 2.40
CA GLY A 153 -3.10 -13.40 1.52
C GLY A 153 -3.40 -13.84 0.10
N LEU A 154 -3.93 -12.91 -0.68
CA LEU A 154 -4.17 -13.04 -2.11
C LEU A 154 -3.22 -12.09 -2.83
N LEU A 155 -2.32 -12.64 -3.64
CA LEU A 155 -1.52 -11.87 -4.58
C LEU A 155 -2.23 -11.83 -5.93
N ARG A 156 -2.57 -10.64 -6.41
CA ARG A 156 -3.23 -10.42 -7.69
C ARG A 156 -2.40 -9.55 -8.62
N MET A 157 -2.20 -10.03 -9.84
CA MET A 157 -1.64 -9.26 -10.95
C MET A 157 -2.79 -8.77 -11.82
N ALA A 158 -3.20 -7.52 -11.62
CA ALA A 158 -4.41 -6.95 -12.21
C ALA A 158 -4.46 -7.01 -13.76
N PRO A 159 -3.38 -6.74 -14.52
CA PRO A 159 -3.44 -6.71 -15.99
C PRO A 159 -3.88 -8.01 -16.66
N ARG A 160 -3.69 -9.16 -15.99
CA ARG A 160 -4.10 -10.48 -16.48
C ARG A 160 -5.09 -11.17 -15.56
N ASN A 161 -5.52 -10.48 -14.51
CA ASN A 161 -6.32 -11.03 -13.41
C ASN A 161 -5.78 -12.36 -12.85
N ILE A 162 -4.46 -12.52 -12.83
CA ILE A 162 -3.83 -13.74 -12.29
C ILE A 162 -3.82 -13.62 -10.77
N LYS A 163 -4.30 -14.66 -10.10
CA LYS A 163 -4.53 -14.70 -8.65
C LYS A 163 -3.78 -15.87 -8.03
N TYR A 164 -3.07 -15.62 -6.93
CA TYR A 164 -2.39 -16.63 -6.14
C TYR A 164 -2.79 -16.50 -4.67
N HIS A 165 -3.31 -17.59 -4.10
CA HIS A 165 -3.42 -17.73 -2.64
C HIS A 165 -2.02 -18.00 -2.09
N VAL A 166 -1.54 -17.09 -1.24
CA VAL A 166 -0.17 -17.10 -0.73
C VAL A 166 -0.16 -17.25 0.78
N TYR A 167 0.85 -17.99 1.25
CA TYR A 167 1.24 -18.06 2.65
C TYR A 167 2.59 -17.34 2.78
N ILE A 168 2.63 -16.27 3.56
CA ILE A 168 3.78 -15.41 3.74
C ILE A 168 4.42 -15.76 5.08
N PRO A 169 5.62 -16.36 5.11
CA PRO A 169 6.31 -16.65 6.35
C PRO A 169 6.65 -15.35 7.08
N LEU A 170 6.31 -15.26 8.36
CA LEU A 170 6.62 -14.10 9.19
C LEU A 170 7.92 -14.34 9.95
N ASP A 171 8.76 -13.32 10.01
CA ASP A 171 9.95 -13.32 10.87
C ASP A 171 9.55 -12.90 12.28
N THR A 172 9.61 -13.84 13.22
CA THR A 172 9.26 -13.62 14.62
C THR A 172 10.17 -12.62 15.31
N ARG A 173 11.39 -12.41 14.81
CA ARG A 173 12.35 -11.44 15.36
C ARG A 173 11.94 -10.00 15.10
N LEU A 174 11.09 -9.76 14.09
CA LEU A 174 10.56 -8.44 13.76
C LEU A 174 9.38 -8.04 14.65
N LYS A 175 8.87 -8.96 15.48
CA LYS A 175 7.82 -8.64 16.46
C LYS A 175 8.46 -7.81 17.59
N PRO A 176 7.96 -6.59 17.88
CA PRO A 176 8.42 -5.85 19.05
C PRO A 176 8.20 -6.71 20.30
N GLN A 177 9.24 -6.88 21.12
CA GLN A 177 9.07 -7.49 22.43
C GLN A 177 8.14 -6.57 23.23
N ARG A 178 6.99 -7.11 23.64
CA ARG A 178 6.04 -6.40 24.52
C ARG A 178 6.56 -6.37 25.94
#